data_AF-A0A835HU22-F1
#
_entry.id   AF-A0A835HU22-F1
#
_cell.length_a   1.000
_cell.length_b   1.000
_cell.length_c   1.000
_cell.angle_alpha   90.00
_cell.angle_beta   90.00
_cell.angle_gamma   90.00
#
_symmetry.space_group_name_H-M   'P 1'
#
loop_
_entity.id
_entity.type
_entity.pdbx_description
1 polymer ?
#
loop_
_entity_poly.entity_id
_entity_poly.type
_entity_poly.pdbx_seq_one_letter_code
_entity_poly.pdbx_strand_id
1 'polypeptide(L)'
;MATTRNENNPQKQLLTLIRDFATEKSQGERRVAGLKKRIEELRSTLDLTNEHLEESKGLKESAEQELKGFEVELSLNDSSILAQQSRICLIQEEISKIGSQVEALKTEERIHRDDFINQMVEFNKMIRPGVLHQVHGRSFVLVNRATSTVNFLMQKISRDNSLDSFIRMQLVVTGDKVEDKQTMLDVQVALNDLEDKLELITSQTHKQEVEYQENQDKQTKVQQELVDWEKNASFIKAVVKETKELQELTRYPFLISRPNWTPTYSTFSEDLSLTLNTQTAESEETCAALGEELQRRCACPSCHLDNIGALGGILEADQEC
;
A
#
# COMPACT_ATOMS: atom_id res chain seq x y z
N MET A 1 -110.14 19.48 22.65
CA MET A 1 -109.48 19.28 21.35
C MET A 1 -108.57 20.47 21.09
N ALA A 2 -107.29 20.35 21.46
CA ALA A 2 -106.29 21.40 21.27
C ALA A 2 -105.73 21.27 19.84
N THR A 3 -106.11 22.22 19.00
CA THR A 3 -105.61 22.37 17.63
C THR A 3 -104.17 22.86 17.67
N THR A 4 -103.21 21.95 17.48
CA THR A 4 -101.82 22.25 17.15
C THR A 4 -101.77 22.90 15.76
N ARG A 5 -101.81 24.23 15.74
CA ARG A 5 -101.68 25.07 14.55
C ARG A 5 -100.26 24.96 13.98
N ASN A 6 -100.14 24.20 12.90
CA ASN A 6 -99.33 24.43 11.69
C ASN A 6 -97.98 25.16 11.89
N GLU A 7 -96.88 24.39 11.79
CA GLU A 7 -95.47 24.80 11.89
C GLU A 7 -94.93 25.60 10.68
N ASN A 8 -95.76 26.01 9.73
CA ASN A 8 -95.35 26.73 8.52
C ASN A 8 -95.49 28.26 8.65
N ASN A 9 -94.57 28.90 9.38
CA ASN A 9 -94.43 30.36 9.35
C ASN A 9 -93.40 30.77 8.26
N PRO A 10 -93.83 31.41 7.15
CA PRO A 10 -92.95 31.78 6.04
C PRO A 10 -91.84 32.77 6.43
N GLN A 11 -92.06 33.63 7.44
CA GLN A 11 -90.99 34.50 7.97
C GLN A 11 -89.88 33.70 8.67
N LYS A 12 -90.23 32.62 9.40
CA LYS A 12 -89.22 31.76 10.04
C LYS A 12 -88.41 30.98 9.01
N GLN A 13 -89.03 30.52 7.93
CA GLN A 13 -88.35 29.84 6.82
C GLN A 13 -87.38 30.78 6.10
N LEU A 14 -87.80 32.01 5.77
CA LEU A 14 -86.93 33.01 5.15
C LEU A 14 -85.70 33.34 6.02
N LEU A 15 -85.91 33.53 7.33
CA LEU A 15 -84.81 33.78 8.27
C LEU A 15 -83.84 32.60 8.39
N THR A 16 -84.35 31.37 8.28
CA THR A 16 -83.52 30.15 8.26
C THR A 16 -82.67 30.11 7.00
N LEU A 17 -83.26 30.34 5.82
CA LEU A 17 -82.53 30.40 4.55
C LEU A 17 -81.42 31.47 4.54
N ILE A 18 -81.71 32.66 5.08
CA ILE A 18 -80.71 33.73 5.20
C ILE A 18 -79.55 33.29 6.09
N ARG A 19 -79.85 32.62 7.21
CA ARG A 19 -78.82 32.08 8.11
C ARG A 19 -78.00 31.01 7.42
N ASP A 20 -78.64 30.05 6.79
CA ASP A 20 -77.98 28.94 6.09
C ASP A 20 -77.07 29.48 4.97
N PHE A 21 -77.56 30.44 4.18
CA PHE A 21 -76.77 31.12 3.17
C PHE A 21 -75.54 31.84 3.76
N ALA A 22 -75.71 32.56 4.87
CA ALA A 22 -74.59 33.22 5.54
C ALA A 22 -73.57 32.21 6.10
N THR A 23 -74.03 31.09 6.64
CA THR A 23 -73.14 30.02 7.14
C THR A 23 -72.39 29.33 6.01
N GLU A 24 -73.06 29.01 4.90
CA GLU A 24 -72.42 28.38 3.74
C GLU A 24 -71.41 29.33 3.08
N LYS A 25 -71.74 30.62 2.97
CA LYS A 25 -70.80 31.64 2.49
C LYS A 25 -69.55 31.70 3.37
N SER A 26 -69.71 31.76 4.69
CA SER A 26 -68.58 31.75 5.64
C SER A 26 -67.75 30.45 5.54
N GLN A 27 -68.40 29.30 5.37
CA GLN A 27 -67.69 28.03 5.16
C GLN A 27 -66.92 28.02 3.84
N GLY A 28 -67.53 28.51 2.75
CA GLY A 28 -66.90 28.65 1.44
C GLY A 28 -65.67 29.55 1.49
N GLU A 29 -65.76 30.70 2.16
CA GLU A 29 -64.64 31.61 2.37
C GLU A 29 -63.50 30.94 3.16
N ARG A 30 -63.82 30.18 4.21
CA ARG A 30 -62.81 29.39 4.96
C ARG A 30 -62.15 28.32 4.10
N ARG A 31 -62.91 27.60 3.27
CA ARG A 31 -62.36 26.61 2.33
C ARG A 31 -61.40 27.26 1.34
N VAL A 32 -61.79 28.39 0.76
CA VAL A 32 -60.94 29.14 -0.18
C VAL A 32 -59.68 29.67 0.50
N ALA A 33 -59.79 30.19 1.73
CA ALA A 33 -58.63 30.65 2.50
C ALA A 33 -57.65 29.50 2.79
N GLY A 34 -58.15 28.32 3.17
CA GLY A 34 -57.32 27.13 3.38
C GLY A 34 -56.62 26.65 2.12
N LEU A 35 -57.33 26.62 0.98
CA LEU A 35 -56.74 26.26 -0.31
C LEU A 35 -55.66 27.26 -0.76
N LYS A 36 -55.88 28.57 -0.55
CA LYS A 36 -54.87 29.60 -0.84
C LYS A 36 -53.61 29.39 -0.01
N LYS A 37 -53.74 29.10 1.28
CA LYS A 37 -52.59 28.79 2.16
C LYS A 37 -51.82 27.56 1.65
N ARG A 38 -52.54 26.48 1.30
CA ARG A 38 -51.95 25.25 0.74
C ARG A 38 -51.21 25.52 -0.57
N ILE A 39 -51.76 26.34 -1.46
CA ILE A 39 -51.12 26.71 -2.73
C ILE A 39 -49.81 27.45 -2.46
N GLU A 40 -49.79 28.36 -1.49
CA GLU A 40 -48.58 29.11 -1.15
C GLU A 40 -47.51 28.22 -0.50
N GLU A 41 -47.90 27.33 0.41
CA GLU A 41 -47.00 26.33 1.01
C GLU A 41 -46.38 25.41 -0.05
N LEU A 42 -47.18 24.95 -1.03
CA LEU A 42 -46.72 24.11 -2.13
C LEU A 42 -45.76 24.86 -3.06
N ARG A 43 -45.98 26.16 -3.32
CA ARG A 43 -45.05 26.99 -4.10
C ARG A 43 -43.71 27.14 -3.40
N SER A 44 -43.73 27.51 -2.11
CA SER A 44 -42.51 27.62 -1.32
C SER A 44 -41.75 26.30 -1.25
N THR A 45 -42.47 25.17 -1.10
CA THR A 45 -41.83 23.84 -1.12
C THR A 45 -41.22 23.54 -2.48
N LEU A 46 -41.92 23.85 -3.58
CA LEU A 46 -41.41 23.66 -4.94
C LEU A 46 -40.12 24.45 -5.17
N ASP A 47 -40.11 25.73 -4.80
CA ASP A 47 -38.95 26.60 -4.97
C ASP A 47 -37.73 26.06 -4.19
N LEU A 48 -37.93 25.65 -2.93
CA LEU A 48 -36.88 25.04 -2.12
C LEU A 48 -36.36 23.73 -2.71
N THR A 49 -37.26 22.85 -3.16
CA THR A 49 -36.84 21.58 -3.79
C THR A 49 -36.10 21.80 -5.11
N ASN A 50 -36.44 22.85 -5.84
CA ASN A 50 -35.78 23.20 -7.08
C ASN A 50 -34.37 23.76 -6.82
N GLU A 51 -34.21 24.58 -5.77
CA GLU A 51 -32.89 25.07 -5.34
C GLU A 51 -31.95 23.92 -4.96
N HIS A 52 -32.43 22.98 -4.13
CA HIS A 52 -31.66 21.78 -3.78
C HIS A 52 -31.32 20.89 -4.99
N LEU A 53 -32.21 20.81 -5.99
CA LEU A 53 -31.94 20.07 -7.21
C LEU A 53 -30.82 20.72 -8.03
N GLU A 54 -30.82 22.04 -8.18
CA GLU A 54 -29.75 22.75 -8.90
C GLU A 54 -28.41 22.68 -8.16
N GLU A 55 -28.42 22.75 -6.83
CA GLU A 55 -27.23 22.51 -6.01
C GLU A 55 -26.66 21.10 -6.22
N SER A 56 -27.52 20.08 -6.16
CA SER A 56 -27.13 18.68 -6.39
C SER A 56 -26.57 18.46 -7.79
N LYS A 57 -27.13 19.11 -8.82
CA LYS A 57 -26.59 19.07 -10.19
C LYS A 57 -25.20 19.69 -10.26
N GLY A 58 -24.99 20.84 -9.63
CA GLY A 58 -23.67 21.49 -9.58
C GLY A 58 -22.61 20.61 -8.93
N LEU A 59 -22.93 20.00 -7.78
CA LEU A 59 -22.03 19.06 -7.11
C LEU A 59 -21.70 17.85 -7.98
N LYS A 60 -22.72 17.30 -8.67
CA LYS A 60 -22.53 16.19 -9.60
C LYS A 60 -21.61 16.58 -10.77
N GLU A 61 -21.83 17.75 -11.37
CA GLU A 61 -21.00 18.24 -12.48
C GLU A 61 -19.54 18.46 -12.05
N SER A 62 -19.31 18.98 -10.83
CA SER A 62 -17.97 19.12 -10.26
C SER A 62 -17.29 17.76 -10.11
N ALA A 63 -17.97 16.79 -9.51
CA ALA A 63 -17.43 15.44 -9.34
C ALA A 63 -17.13 14.74 -10.68
N GLU A 64 -17.98 14.94 -11.70
CA GLU A 64 -17.73 14.41 -13.05
C GLU A 64 -16.52 15.05 -13.74
N GLN A 65 -16.23 16.33 -13.47
CA GLN A 65 -15.03 16.99 -13.99
C GLN A 65 -13.76 16.49 -13.32
N GLU A 66 -13.78 16.30 -12.00
CA GLU A 66 -12.66 15.71 -11.26
C GLU A 66 -12.36 14.29 -11.73
N LEU A 67 -13.40 13.46 -11.91
CA LEU A 67 -13.25 12.10 -12.42
C LEU A 67 -12.58 12.07 -13.79
N LYS A 68 -12.97 12.96 -14.71
CA LYS A 68 -12.31 13.10 -16.02
C LYS A 68 -10.85 13.53 -15.89
N GLY A 69 -10.53 14.37 -14.92
CA GLY A 69 -9.14 14.74 -14.59
C GLY A 69 -8.31 13.51 -14.22
N PHE A 70 -8.83 12.68 -13.31
CA PHE A 70 -8.17 11.43 -12.91
C PHE A 70 -8.04 10.42 -14.06
N GLU A 71 -9.05 10.30 -14.94
CA GLU A 71 -8.97 9.43 -16.12
C GLU A 71 -7.81 9.81 -17.06
N VAL A 72 -7.61 11.11 -17.28
CA VAL A 72 -6.50 11.60 -18.11
C VAL A 72 -5.15 11.32 -17.44
N GLU A 73 -5.04 11.57 -16.13
CA GLU A 73 -3.81 11.29 -15.38
C GLU A 73 -3.46 9.79 -15.40
N LEU A 74 -4.46 8.92 -15.23
CA LEU A 74 -4.28 7.47 -15.36
C LEU A 74 -3.76 7.09 -16.76
N SER A 75 -4.34 7.64 -17.83
CA SER A 75 -3.89 7.36 -19.19
C SER A 75 -2.44 7.83 -19.46
N LEU A 76 -2.02 8.95 -18.86
CA LEU A 76 -0.65 9.44 -18.94
C LEU A 76 0.31 8.51 -18.19
N ASN A 77 -0.08 8.07 -16.99
CA ASN A 77 0.70 7.13 -16.19
C ASN A 77 0.87 5.78 -16.90
N ASP A 78 -0.18 5.23 -17.50
CA ASP A 78 -0.11 4.01 -18.30
C ASP A 78 0.88 4.14 -19.46
N SER A 79 0.84 5.27 -20.17
CA SER A 79 1.78 5.56 -21.27
C SER A 79 3.23 5.64 -20.77
N SER A 80 3.45 6.25 -19.61
CA SER A 80 4.77 6.34 -18.96
C SER A 80 5.29 4.95 -18.55
N ILE A 81 4.43 4.12 -17.96
CA ILE A 81 4.76 2.75 -17.57
C ILE A 81 5.18 1.93 -18.79
N LEU A 82 4.42 1.98 -19.89
CA LEU A 82 4.75 1.28 -21.13
C LEU A 82 6.10 1.73 -21.73
N ALA A 83 6.39 3.03 -21.68
CA ALA A 83 7.67 3.57 -22.11
C ALA A 83 8.83 3.08 -21.23
N GLN A 84 8.63 3.06 -19.91
CA GLN A 84 9.63 2.54 -18.97
C GLN A 84 9.87 1.05 -19.16
N GLN A 85 8.83 0.25 -19.34
CA GLN A 85 8.94 -1.18 -19.63
C GLN A 85 9.73 -1.44 -20.92
N SER A 86 9.47 -0.65 -21.97
CA SER A 86 10.24 -0.75 -23.23
C SER A 86 11.73 -0.46 -23.01
N ARG A 87 12.07 0.54 -22.19
CA ARG A 87 13.47 0.85 -21.83
C ARG A 87 14.12 -0.25 -21.02
N ILE A 88 13.39 -0.86 -20.07
CA ILE A 88 13.88 -1.98 -19.28
C ILE A 88 14.21 -3.17 -20.18
N CYS A 89 13.34 -3.51 -21.14
CA CYS A 89 13.60 -4.58 -22.10
C CYS A 89 14.90 -4.34 -22.90
N LEU A 90 15.08 -3.13 -23.42
CA LEU A 90 16.30 -2.77 -24.18
C LEU A 90 17.56 -2.90 -23.31
N ILE A 91 17.52 -2.41 -22.07
CA ILE A 91 18.65 -2.53 -21.14
C ILE A 91 18.94 -4.00 -20.82
N GLN A 92 17.92 -4.83 -20.63
CA GLN A 92 18.10 -6.27 -20.38
C GLN A 92 18.73 -6.99 -21.57
N GLU A 93 18.35 -6.62 -22.80
CA GLU A 93 18.98 -7.14 -24.02
C GLU A 93 20.46 -6.75 -24.11
N GLU A 94 20.80 -5.48 -23.80
CA GLU A 94 22.17 -5.00 -23.76
C GLU A 94 23.01 -5.72 -22.70
N ILE A 95 22.47 -5.88 -21.48
CA ILE A 95 23.13 -6.64 -20.40
C ILE A 95 23.39 -8.08 -20.83
N SER A 96 22.42 -8.74 -21.45
CA SER A 96 22.56 -10.11 -21.96
C SER A 96 23.68 -10.20 -23.01
N LYS A 97 23.69 -9.24 -23.95
CA LYS A 97 24.73 -9.15 -24.98
C LYS A 97 26.11 -8.96 -24.38
N ILE A 98 26.30 -7.98 -23.49
CA ILE A 98 27.57 -7.71 -22.82
C ILE A 98 28.00 -8.93 -22.00
N GLY A 99 27.08 -9.57 -21.28
CA GLY A 99 27.36 -10.79 -20.53
C GLY A 99 27.91 -11.91 -21.40
N SER A 100 27.32 -12.15 -22.58
CA SER A 100 27.82 -13.15 -23.53
C SER A 100 29.23 -12.83 -24.04
N GLN A 101 29.53 -11.55 -24.28
CA GLN A 101 30.86 -11.10 -24.73
C GLN A 101 31.91 -11.29 -23.64
N VAL A 102 31.58 -10.99 -22.38
CA VAL A 102 32.48 -11.19 -21.24
C VAL A 102 32.82 -12.67 -21.07
N GLU A 103 31.84 -13.56 -21.14
CA GLU A 103 32.10 -15.00 -21.04
C GLU A 103 32.94 -15.52 -22.19
N ALA A 104 32.72 -15.05 -23.42
CA ALA A 104 33.58 -15.39 -24.56
C ALA A 104 35.04 -14.97 -24.33
N LEU A 105 35.27 -13.72 -23.90
CA LEU A 105 36.61 -13.23 -23.60
C LEU A 105 37.28 -14.02 -22.46
N LYS A 106 36.54 -14.39 -21.43
CA LYS A 106 37.05 -15.19 -20.31
C LYS A 106 37.47 -16.60 -20.76
N THR A 107 36.74 -17.19 -21.71
CA THR A 107 37.15 -18.48 -22.30
C THR A 107 38.41 -18.34 -23.15
N GLU A 108 38.54 -17.27 -23.92
CA GLU A 108 39.72 -17.00 -24.75
C GLU A 108 40.97 -16.70 -23.89
N GLU A 109 40.84 -15.88 -22.85
CA GLU A 109 41.89 -15.61 -21.86
C GLU A 109 42.38 -16.91 -21.20
N ARG A 110 41.45 -17.81 -20.83
CA ARG A 110 41.80 -19.13 -20.28
C ARG A 110 42.60 -19.97 -21.27
N ILE A 111 42.20 -20.01 -22.55
CA ILE A 111 42.93 -20.75 -23.60
C ILE A 111 44.35 -20.19 -23.74
N HIS A 112 44.49 -18.86 -23.87
CA HIS A 112 45.80 -18.23 -23.99
C HIS A 112 46.71 -18.45 -22.78
N ARG A 113 46.16 -18.38 -21.57
CA ARG A 113 46.90 -18.66 -20.34
C ARG A 113 47.39 -20.11 -20.31
N ASP A 114 46.52 -21.07 -20.64
CA ASP A 114 46.87 -22.49 -20.65
C ASP A 114 47.92 -22.79 -21.74
N ASP A 115 47.80 -22.17 -22.92
CA ASP A 115 48.80 -22.25 -23.99
C ASP A 115 50.16 -21.69 -23.56
N PHE A 116 50.18 -20.52 -22.92
CA PHE A 116 51.41 -19.94 -22.38
C PHE A 116 52.06 -20.86 -21.34
N ILE A 117 51.28 -21.41 -20.40
CA ILE A 117 51.78 -22.36 -19.40
C ILE A 117 52.40 -23.58 -20.08
N ASN A 118 51.74 -24.14 -21.11
CA ASN A 118 52.26 -25.28 -21.86
C ASN A 118 53.59 -24.95 -22.55
N GLN A 119 53.69 -23.78 -23.21
CA GLN A 119 54.93 -23.33 -23.84
C GLN A 119 56.06 -23.18 -22.81
N MET A 120 55.77 -22.60 -21.64
CA MET A 120 56.75 -22.45 -20.56
C MET A 120 57.22 -23.79 -19.99
N VAL A 121 56.31 -24.77 -19.87
CA VAL A 121 56.66 -26.13 -19.45
C VAL A 121 57.61 -26.79 -20.47
N GLU A 122 57.31 -26.70 -21.77
CA GLU A 122 58.19 -27.22 -22.82
C GLU A 122 59.54 -26.52 -22.84
N PHE A 123 59.56 -25.19 -22.74
CA PHE A 123 60.79 -24.42 -22.67
C PHE A 123 61.67 -24.81 -21.45
N ASN A 124 61.05 -25.01 -20.29
CA ASN A 124 61.75 -25.50 -19.10
C ASN A 124 62.36 -26.90 -19.29
N LYS A 125 61.71 -27.79 -20.06
CA LYS A 125 62.30 -29.09 -20.45
C LYS A 125 63.56 -28.89 -21.29
N MET A 126 63.56 -27.91 -22.21
CA MET A 126 64.72 -27.61 -23.05
C MET A 126 65.91 -27.03 -22.27
N ILE A 127 65.66 -26.20 -21.25
CA ILE A 127 66.72 -25.65 -20.38
C ILE A 127 67.38 -26.72 -19.51
N ARG A 128 66.65 -27.77 -19.14
CA ARG A 128 67.17 -28.87 -18.31
C ARG A 128 67.35 -30.16 -19.11
N PRO A 129 68.26 -30.24 -20.09
CA PRO A 129 68.57 -31.50 -20.73
C PRO A 129 69.34 -32.38 -19.72
N GLY A 130 68.63 -33.27 -19.02
CA GLY A 130 69.25 -34.40 -18.31
C GLY A 130 69.41 -34.34 -16.79
N VAL A 131 68.84 -33.36 -16.06
CA VAL A 131 69.07 -33.28 -14.59
C VAL A 131 68.03 -34.07 -13.76
N LEU A 132 66.91 -34.51 -14.34
CA LEU A 132 65.89 -35.26 -13.59
C LEU A 132 66.32 -36.67 -13.15
N HIS A 133 67.35 -37.25 -13.77
CA HIS A 133 67.87 -38.58 -13.37
C HIS A 133 68.98 -38.56 -12.30
N GLN A 134 69.54 -37.40 -11.93
CA GLN A 134 70.60 -37.33 -10.89
C GLN A 134 70.20 -36.62 -9.59
N VAL A 135 69.15 -35.79 -9.59
CA VAL A 135 68.78 -35.00 -8.39
C VAL A 135 67.90 -35.77 -7.40
N HIS A 136 67.23 -36.85 -7.83
CA HIS A 136 66.37 -37.65 -6.94
C HIS A 136 67.15 -38.38 -5.81
N GLY A 137 68.45 -38.65 -5.98
CA GLY A 137 69.25 -39.33 -4.94
C GLY A 137 69.82 -38.42 -3.86
N ARG A 138 70.17 -37.16 -4.19
CA ARG A 138 70.78 -36.22 -3.23
C ARG A 138 69.79 -35.26 -2.60
N SER A 139 68.72 -34.89 -3.31
CA SER A 139 67.70 -33.99 -2.77
C SER A 139 66.83 -34.66 -1.70
N PHE A 140 66.50 -35.95 -1.85
CA PHE A 140 65.68 -36.68 -0.88
C PHE A 140 66.33 -36.79 0.52
N VAL A 141 67.67 -36.93 0.58
CA VAL A 141 68.40 -37.01 1.86
C VAL A 141 68.48 -35.65 2.56
N LEU A 142 68.67 -34.57 1.79
CA LEU A 142 68.75 -33.22 2.34
C LEU A 142 67.37 -32.69 2.78
N VAL A 143 66.32 -32.96 2.01
CA VAL A 143 64.94 -32.59 2.37
C VAL A 143 64.49 -33.33 3.61
N ASN A 144 64.69 -34.65 3.73
CA ASN A 144 64.30 -35.38 4.95
C ASN A 144 65.09 -34.93 6.19
N ARG A 145 66.37 -34.56 6.04
CA ARG A 145 67.18 -34.02 7.15
C ARG A 145 66.71 -32.62 7.57
N ALA A 146 66.34 -31.77 6.60
CA ALA A 146 65.74 -30.46 6.86
C ALA A 146 64.37 -30.59 7.51
N THR A 147 63.49 -31.46 7.01
CA THR A 147 62.15 -31.72 7.59
C THR A 147 62.23 -32.28 9.01
N SER A 148 63.22 -33.15 9.29
CA SER A 148 63.45 -33.66 10.66
C SER A 148 63.94 -32.57 11.62
N THR A 149 64.77 -31.63 11.13
CA THR A 149 65.29 -30.52 11.93
C THR A 149 64.21 -29.46 12.19
N VAL A 150 63.37 -29.17 11.19
CA VAL A 150 62.22 -28.27 11.30
C VAL A 150 61.18 -28.86 12.26
N ASN A 151 60.90 -30.16 12.19
CA ASN A 151 59.98 -30.82 13.13
C ASN A 151 60.52 -30.83 14.57
N PHE A 152 61.83 -31.04 14.76
CA PHE A 152 62.47 -30.94 16.09
C PHE A 152 62.40 -29.52 16.66
N LEU A 153 62.58 -28.49 15.82
CA LEU A 153 62.47 -27.09 16.22
C LEU A 153 61.00 -26.69 16.50
N MET A 154 60.05 -27.11 15.67
CA MET A 154 58.60 -26.92 15.90
C MET A 154 58.13 -27.53 17.22
N GLN A 155 58.62 -28.73 17.57
CA GLN A 155 58.26 -29.39 18.82
C GLN A 155 58.87 -28.71 20.05
N LYS A 156 59.98 -27.97 19.87
CA LYS A 156 60.61 -27.13 20.90
C LYS A 156 59.87 -25.79 21.08
N ILE A 157 59.31 -25.22 19.99
CA ILE A 157 58.49 -24.00 20.00
C ILE A 157 57.17 -24.21 20.76
N SER A 158 56.49 -25.36 20.59
CA SER A 158 55.24 -25.65 21.33
C SER A 158 55.41 -25.75 22.85
N ARG A 159 56.64 -25.86 23.37
CA ARG A 159 56.90 -25.91 24.82
C ARG A 159 57.20 -24.54 25.44
N ASP A 160 57.64 -23.58 24.64
CA ASP A 160 58.00 -22.24 25.09
C ASP A 160 57.08 -21.21 24.39
N ASN A 161 55.87 -21.02 24.91
CA ASN A 161 54.88 -20.03 24.44
C ASN A 161 55.31 -18.57 24.74
N SER A 162 56.48 -18.15 24.26
CA SER A 162 56.94 -16.77 24.36
C SER A 162 57.18 -16.17 22.98
N LEU A 163 56.51 -15.04 22.73
CA LEU A 163 56.65 -14.19 21.55
C LEU A 163 58.12 -13.78 21.29
N ASP A 164 58.96 -13.75 22.34
CA ASP A 164 60.39 -13.42 22.27
C ASP A 164 61.21 -14.47 21.48
N SER A 165 60.79 -15.75 21.49
CA SER A 165 61.50 -16.79 20.74
C SER A 165 61.23 -16.76 19.23
N PHE A 166 60.04 -16.29 18.84
CA PHE A 166 59.63 -16.19 17.44
C PHE A 166 60.38 -15.05 16.73
N ILE A 167 60.56 -13.93 17.41
CA ILE A 167 61.29 -12.76 16.89
C ILE A 167 62.80 -13.07 16.75
N ARG A 168 63.40 -13.79 17.70
CA ARG A 168 64.83 -14.20 17.60
C ARG A 168 65.10 -15.17 16.45
N MET A 169 64.12 -16.00 16.06
CA MET A 169 64.28 -16.93 14.94
C MET A 169 64.19 -16.25 13.58
N GLN A 170 63.37 -15.21 13.40
CA GLN A 170 63.40 -14.41 12.17
C GLN A 170 64.79 -13.79 11.94
N LEU A 171 65.43 -13.30 13.00
CA LEU A 171 66.79 -12.73 12.96
C LEU A 171 67.91 -13.74 12.66
N VAL A 172 67.72 -15.03 12.96
CA VAL A 172 68.73 -16.07 12.73
C VAL A 172 68.56 -16.75 11.35
N VAL A 173 67.34 -16.78 10.80
CA VAL A 173 67.07 -17.37 9.48
C VAL A 173 67.40 -16.41 8.33
N THR A 174 67.27 -15.09 8.52
CA THR A 174 67.80 -14.10 7.58
C THR A 174 69.23 -13.76 7.98
N GLY A 175 70.20 -14.50 7.46
CA GLY A 175 71.62 -14.20 7.59
C GLY A 175 72.06 -12.95 6.81
N ASP A 176 71.31 -11.85 6.89
CA ASP A 176 71.67 -10.57 6.31
C ASP A 176 71.71 -9.49 7.39
N LYS A 177 72.82 -8.76 7.41
CA LYS A 177 72.90 -7.46 8.06
C LYS A 177 71.88 -6.54 7.39
N VAL A 178 70.74 -6.29 8.03
CA VAL A 178 69.91 -5.13 7.69
C VAL A 178 70.62 -3.89 8.22
N GLU A 179 71.69 -3.48 7.53
CA GLU A 179 72.43 -2.24 7.79
C GLU A 179 71.84 -1.05 7.01
N ASP A 180 70.75 -1.23 6.26
CA ASP A 180 70.11 -0.13 5.54
C ASP A 180 68.87 0.41 6.26
N LYS A 181 69.06 1.45 7.08
CA LYS A 181 67.97 2.19 7.74
C LYS A 181 66.92 2.72 6.75
N GLN A 182 67.29 2.88 5.47
CA GLN A 182 66.38 3.33 4.41
C GLN A 182 65.31 2.28 4.12
N THR A 183 65.67 1.00 3.97
CA THR A 183 64.71 -0.09 3.70
C THR A 183 63.68 -0.27 4.81
N MET A 184 64.07 -0.08 6.08
CA MET A 184 63.16 -0.14 7.22
C MET A 184 62.20 1.07 7.27
N LEU A 185 62.69 2.26 6.89
CA LEU A 185 61.86 3.46 6.74
C LEU A 185 60.85 3.29 5.59
N ASP A 186 61.27 2.75 4.44
CA ASP A 186 60.39 2.54 3.30
C ASP A 186 59.27 1.53 3.61
N VAL A 187 59.56 0.48 4.38
CA VAL A 187 58.55 -0.48 4.87
C VAL A 187 57.59 0.17 5.85
N GLN A 188 58.08 1.01 6.77
CA GLN A 188 57.21 1.73 7.71
C GLN A 188 56.28 2.72 6.99
N VAL A 189 56.79 3.41 5.97
CA VAL A 189 55.98 4.31 5.13
C VAL A 189 54.90 3.53 4.39
N ALA A 190 55.22 2.36 3.84
CA ALA A 190 54.24 1.50 3.16
C ALA A 190 53.18 0.93 4.13
N LEU A 191 53.56 0.62 5.38
CA LEU A 191 52.62 0.18 6.41
C LEU A 191 51.64 1.29 6.79
N ASN A 192 52.13 2.52 6.98
CA ASN A 192 51.27 3.67 7.30
C ASN A 192 50.30 3.99 6.14
N ASP A 193 50.75 3.91 4.88
CA ASP A 193 49.87 4.10 3.70
C ASP A 193 48.77 3.03 3.60
N LEU A 194 49.09 1.78 3.98
CA LEU A 194 48.08 0.72 4.07
C LEU A 194 47.10 0.93 5.23
N GLU A 195 47.59 1.44 6.37
CA GLU A 195 46.78 1.77 7.53
C GLU A 195 45.78 2.90 7.20
N ASP A 196 46.24 3.97 6.54
CA ASP A 196 45.39 5.07 6.06
C ASP A 196 44.32 4.58 5.07
N LYS A 197 44.68 3.67 4.15
CA LYS A 197 43.73 3.06 3.21
C LYS A 197 42.70 2.18 3.92
N LEU A 198 43.11 1.47 4.96
CA LEU A 198 42.21 0.62 5.75
C LEU A 198 41.23 1.47 6.56
N GLU A 199 41.69 2.59 7.11
CA GLU A 199 40.82 3.56 7.81
C GLU A 199 39.82 4.20 6.83
N LEU A 200 40.26 4.54 5.61
CA LEU A 200 39.38 5.03 4.54
C LEU A 200 38.30 4.00 4.17
N ILE A 201 38.68 2.74 3.93
CA ILE A 201 37.74 1.67 3.60
C ILE A 201 36.76 1.45 4.76
N THR A 202 37.23 1.50 6.01
CA THR A 202 36.39 1.34 7.20
C THR A 202 35.35 2.46 7.27
N SER A 203 35.75 3.70 7.02
CA SER A 203 34.84 4.86 6.97
C SER A 203 33.79 4.75 5.84
N GLN A 204 34.23 4.34 4.65
CA GLN A 204 33.31 4.13 3.52
C GLN A 204 32.32 2.99 3.77
N THR A 205 32.78 1.89 4.34
CA THR A 205 31.94 0.74 4.71
C THR A 205 30.89 1.16 5.74
N HIS A 206 31.29 1.91 6.77
CA HIS A 206 30.35 2.40 7.77
C HIS A 206 29.26 3.29 7.16
N LYS A 207 29.63 4.18 6.23
CA LYS A 207 28.66 5.03 5.54
C LYS A 207 27.64 4.21 4.74
N GLN A 208 28.10 3.20 4.01
CA GLN A 208 27.22 2.30 3.24
C GLN A 208 26.31 1.48 4.16
N GLU A 209 26.80 1.02 5.31
CA GLU A 209 26.01 0.29 6.31
C GLU A 209 24.86 1.15 6.86
N VAL A 210 25.13 2.42 7.16
CA VAL A 210 24.11 3.37 7.64
C VAL A 210 23.04 3.61 6.56
N GLU A 211 23.46 3.88 5.31
CA GLU A 211 22.52 4.07 4.20
C GLU A 211 21.67 2.81 3.94
N TYR A 212 22.26 1.62 4.09
CA TYR A 212 21.54 0.36 3.97
C TYR A 212 20.47 0.20 5.06
N GLN A 213 20.80 0.53 6.31
CA GLN A 213 19.85 0.47 7.42
C GLN A 213 18.67 1.45 7.23
N GLU A 214 18.95 2.69 6.82
CA GLU A 214 17.89 3.67 6.50
C GLU A 214 16.96 3.16 5.37
N ASN A 215 17.51 2.44 4.40
CA ASN A 215 16.72 1.87 3.31
C ASN A 215 15.86 0.70 3.77
N GLN A 216 16.31 -0.12 4.72
CA GLN A 216 15.47 -1.16 5.35
C GLN A 216 14.30 -0.54 6.11
N ASP A 217 14.53 0.55 6.84
CA ASP A 217 13.47 1.25 7.59
C ASP A 217 12.42 1.82 6.63
N LYS A 218 12.87 2.45 5.53
CA LYS A 218 11.97 2.91 4.46
C LYS A 218 11.18 1.77 3.84
N GLN A 219 11.82 0.64 3.56
CA GLN A 219 11.15 -0.54 3.01
C GLN A 219 10.06 -1.06 3.95
N THR A 220 10.35 -1.13 5.24
CA THR A 220 9.38 -1.56 6.26
C THR A 220 8.18 -0.61 6.32
N LYS A 221 8.41 0.70 6.23
CA LYS A 221 7.34 1.70 6.19
C LYS A 221 6.44 1.55 4.97
N VAL A 222 7.03 1.37 3.78
CA VAL A 222 6.26 1.15 2.54
C VAL A 222 5.44 -0.13 2.60
N GLN A 223 5.97 -1.21 3.20
CA GLN A 223 5.22 -2.44 3.39
C GLN A 223 4.01 -2.24 4.31
N GLN A 224 4.16 -1.45 5.37
CA GLN A 224 3.05 -1.12 6.26
C GLN A 224 1.96 -0.33 5.54
N GLU A 225 2.35 0.71 4.78
CA GLU A 225 1.43 1.51 3.97
C GLU A 225 0.67 0.64 2.95
N LEU A 226 1.35 -0.31 2.30
CA LEU A 226 0.71 -1.24 1.36
C LEU A 226 -0.38 -2.08 2.05
N VAL A 227 -0.09 -2.63 3.23
CA VAL A 227 -1.06 -3.41 4.00
C VAL A 227 -2.29 -2.57 4.36
N ASP A 228 -2.10 -1.29 4.68
CA ASP A 228 -3.21 -0.41 5.03
C ASP A 228 -4.02 0.00 3.79
N TRP A 229 -3.39 0.21 2.64
CA TRP A 229 -4.07 0.36 1.36
C TRP A 229 -4.88 -0.88 0.95
N GLU A 230 -4.35 -2.09 1.16
CA GLU A 230 -5.06 -3.34 0.87
C GLU A 230 -6.31 -3.52 1.74
N LYS A 231 -6.23 -3.15 3.03
CA LYS A 231 -7.40 -3.12 3.93
C LYS A 231 -8.43 -2.11 3.46
N ASN A 232 -8.01 -0.90 3.09
CA ASN A 232 -8.93 0.14 2.62
C ASN A 232 -9.63 -0.27 1.31
N ALA A 233 -8.89 -0.85 0.36
CA ALA A 233 -9.47 -1.39 -0.87
C ALA A 233 -10.49 -2.51 -0.58
N SER A 234 -10.19 -3.39 0.37
CA SER A 234 -11.10 -4.45 0.81
C SER A 234 -12.37 -3.88 1.45
N PHE A 235 -12.25 -2.82 2.25
CA PHE A 235 -13.37 -2.10 2.84
C PHE A 235 -14.26 -1.43 1.78
N ILE A 236 -13.66 -0.67 0.87
CA ILE A 236 -14.39 -0.02 -0.24
C ILE A 236 -15.14 -1.07 -1.07
N LYS A 237 -14.52 -2.21 -1.36
CA LYS A 237 -15.17 -3.31 -2.09
C LYS A 237 -16.40 -3.86 -1.36
N ALA A 238 -16.35 -3.96 -0.03
CA ALA A 238 -17.50 -4.37 0.78
C ALA A 238 -18.63 -3.32 0.74
N VAL A 239 -18.29 -2.03 0.92
CA VAL A 239 -19.25 -0.92 0.82
C VAL A 239 -19.93 -0.88 -0.55
N VAL A 240 -19.17 -1.05 -1.63
CA VAL A 240 -19.72 -1.10 -3.00
C VAL A 240 -20.68 -2.28 -3.17
N LYS A 241 -20.40 -3.43 -2.54
CA LYS A 241 -21.31 -4.58 -2.58
C LYS A 241 -22.62 -4.29 -1.85
N GLU A 242 -22.55 -3.78 -0.62
CA GLU A 242 -23.73 -3.46 0.20
C GLU A 242 -24.57 -2.34 -0.43
N THR A 243 -23.93 -1.29 -0.94
CA THR A 243 -24.64 -0.21 -1.65
C THR A 243 -25.36 -0.71 -2.89
N LYS A 244 -24.78 -1.67 -3.63
CA LYS A 244 -25.45 -2.32 -4.75
C LYS A 244 -26.66 -3.15 -4.31
N GLU A 245 -26.54 -3.90 -3.22
CA GLU A 245 -27.68 -4.66 -2.64
C GLU A 245 -28.81 -3.73 -2.20
N LEU A 246 -28.49 -2.60 -1.56
CA LEU A 246 -29.45 -1.56 -1.20
C LEU A 246 -30.09 -0.90 -2.43
N GLN A 247 -29.31 -0.69 -3.50
CA GLN A 247 -29.81 -0.15 -4.76
C GLN A 247 -30.77 -1.13 -5.46
N GLU A 248 -30.55 -2.44 -5.34
CA GLU A 248 -31.46 -3.47 -5.84
C GLU A 248 -32.75 -3.56 -5.01
N LEU A 249 -32.67 -3.44 -3.68
CA LEU A 249 -33.84 -3.38 -2.78
C LEU A 249 -34.72 -2.15 -3.07
N THR A 250 -34.11 -1.00 -3.34
CA THR A 250 -34.83 0.23 -3.72
C THR A 250 -35.36 0.20 -5.16
N ARG A 251 -34.95 -0.77 -5.98
CA ARG A 251 -35.47 -1.02 -7.34
C ARG A 251 -36.77 -1.82 -7.35
N TYR A 252 -37.61 -1.65 -6.32
CA TYR A 252 -38.93 -2.28 -6.28
C TYR A 252 -39.81 -1.76 -7.42
N PRO A 253 -40.53 -2.61 -8.17
CA PRO A 253 -41.31 -2.16 -9.32
C PRO A 253 -42.50 -1.34 -8.87
N PHE A 254 -42.55 -0.05 -9.23
CA PHE A 254 -43.79 0.73 -9.25
C PHE A 254 -44.72 0.18 -10.34
N LEU A 255 -45.32 -0.99 -10.10
CA LEU A 255 -46.47 -1.49 -10.86
C LEU A 255 -47.75 -0.86 -10.31
N ILE A 256 -47.85 0.47 -10.37
CA ILE A 256 -49.13 1.17 -10.24
C ILE A 256 -49.27 2.13 -11.42
N SER A 257 -49.54 1.54 -12.58
CA SER A 257 -50.26 2.18 -13.70
C SER A 257 -50.67 1.12 -14.72
N ARG A 258 -51.63 0.27 -14.34
CA ARG A 258 -52.50 -0.41 -15.30
C ARG A 258 -53.91 0.15 -15.12
N PRO A 259 -54.49 0.84 -16.12
CA PRO A 259 -55.90 1.19 -16.08
C PRO A 259 -56.70 -0.09 -16.35
N ASN A 260 -57.78 -0.30 -15.59
CA ASN A 260 -58.68 -1.46 -15.60
C ASN A 260 -58.23 -2.68 -14.79
N TRP A 261 -58.30 -2.57 -13.47
CA TRP A 261 -58.78 -3.69 -12.66
C TRP A 261 -59.47 -3.15 -11.42
N THR A 262 -60.71 -3.56 -11.19
CA THR A 262 -61.48 -3.24 -9.99
C THR A 262 -61.51 -4.47 -9.10
N PRO A 263 -60.86 -4.47 -7.93
CA PRO A 263 -61.04 -5.52 -6.94
C PRO A 263 -61.83 -5.02 -5.73
N THR A 264 -62.85 -5.79 -5.37
CA THR A 264 -63.60 -5.72 -4.12
C THR A 264 -62.67 -5.82 -2.91
N TYR A 265 -62.68 -4.77 -2.07
CA TYR A 265 -61.99 -4.64 -0.79
C TYR A 265 -62.58 -5.63 0.24
N SER A 266 -61.77 -6.54 0.79
CA SER A 266 -61.85 -6.90 2.23
C SER A 266 -60.79 -7.90 2.70
N THR A 267 -60.13 -8.69 1.84
CA THR A 267 -59.27 -9.78 2.33
C THR A 267 -57.76 -9.63 2.10
N PHE A 268 -57.29 -8.53 1.50
CA PHE A 268 -55.88 -8.35 1.14
C PHE A 268 -55.09 -7.38 2.04
N SER A 269 -55.74 -6.76 3.03
CA SER A 269 -55.12 -5.70 3.84
C SER A 269 -54.38 -6.20 5.08
N GLU A 270 -54.73 -7.37 5.61
CA GLU A 270 -54.09 -7.90 6.83
C GLU A 270 -52.77 -8.61 6.53
N ASP A 271 -52.72 -9.42 5.45
CA ASP A 271 -51.50 -10.15 5.09
C ASP A 271 -50.35 -9.21 4.68
N LEU A 272 -50.64 -8.13 3.94
CA LEU A 272 -49.61 -7.17 3.52
C LEU A 272 -49.04 -6.37 4.71
N SER A 273 -49.89 -6.03 5.68
CA SER A 273 -49.48 -5.29 6.89
C SER A 273 -48.61 -6.14 7.82
N LEU A 274 -48.86 -7.45 7.89
CA LEU A 274 -48.05 -8.37 8.70
C LEU A 274 -46.65 -8.56 8.09
N THR A 275 -46.54 -8.77 6.78
CA THR A 275 -45.23 -8.91 6.10
C THR A 275 -44.39 -7.63 6.12
N LEU A 276 -45.02 -6.46 5.99
CA LEU A 276 -44.31 -5.17 6.03
C LEU A 276 -43.73 -4.91 7.43
N ASN A 277 -44.49 -5.22 8.49
CA ASN A 277 -44.03 -5.03 9.87
C ASN A 277 -42.90 -6.00 10.23
N THR A 278 -42.94 -7.25 9.77
CA THR A 278 -41.83 -8.20 9.98
C THR A 278 -40.56 -7.79 9.25
N GLN A 279 -40.65 -7.30 8.01
CA GLN A 279 -39.48 -6.83 7.27
C GLN A 279 -38.89 -5.53 7.84
N THR A 280 -39.75 -4.64 8.36
CA THR A 280 -39.29 -3.42 9.02
C THR A 280 -38.60 -3.73 10.36
N ALA A 281 -39.13 -4.69 11.12
CA ALA A 281 -38.52 -5.13 12.37
C ALA A 281 -37.16 -5.84 12.12
N GLU A 282 -37.06 -6.71 11.11
CA GLU A 282 -35.81 -7.36 10.72
C GLU A 282 -34.76 -6.35 10.21
N SER A 283 -35.20 -5.32 9.48
CA SER A 283 -34.36 -4.20 9.05
C SER A 283 -33.86 -3.35 10.22
N GLU A 284 -34.71 -3.05 11.21
CA GLU A 284 -34.31 -2.30 12.40
C GLU A 284 -33.34 -3.10 13.28
N GLU A 285 -33.55 -4.41 13.42
CA GLU A 285 -32.65 -5.30 14.17
C GLU A 285 -31.27 -5.41 13.51
N THR A 286 -31.22 -5.52 12.19
CA THR A 286 -29.95 -5.55 11.44
C THR A 286 -29.21 -4.21 11.49
N CYS A 287 -29.92 -3.08 11.40
CA CYS A 287 -29.31 -1.76 11.59
C CYS A 287 -28.77 -1.56 13.02
N ALA A 288 -29.49 -2.03 14.04
CA ALA A 288 -29.02 -1.97 15.44
C ALA A 288 -27.77 -2.84 15.65
N ALA A 289 -27.76 -4.07 15.14
CA ALA A 289 -26.62 -4.98 15.24
C ALA A 289 -25.37 -4.43 14.52
N LEU A 290 -25.55 -3.80 13.35
CA LEU A 290 -24.46 -3.17 12.62
C LEU A 290 -23.90 -1.96 13.37
N GLY A 291 -24.77 -1.16 14.00
CA GLY A 291 -24.37 -0.04 14.87
C GLY A 291 -23.51 -0.50 16.05
N GLU A 292 -23.89 -1.57 16.73
CA GLU A 292 -23.11 -2.15 17.83
C GLU A 292 -21.77 -2.73 17.36
N GLU A 293 -21.72 -3.39 16.19
CA GLU A 293 -20.49 -3.91 15.59
C GLU A 293 -19.51 -2.78 15.23
N LEU A 294 -20.01 -1.70 14.60
CA LEU A 294 -19.21 -0.53 14.27
C LEU A 294 -18.69 0.15 15.54
N GLN A 295 -19.52 0.33 16.56
CA GLN A 295 -19.08 0.89 17.83
C GLN A 295 -18.00 0.03 18.51
N ARG A 296 -18.10 -1.31 18.42
CA ARG A 296 -17.07 -2.21 18.95
C ARG A 296 -15.75 -2.11 18.19
N ARG A 297 -15.79 -1.86 16.88
CA ARG A 297 -14.59 -1.70 16.03
C ARG A 297 -13.96 -0.31 16.14
N CYS A 298 -14.73 0.69 16.54
CA CYS A 298 -14.26 2.06 16.77
C CYS A 298 -13.66 2.27 18.17
N ALA A 299 -13.80 1.29 19.07
CA ALA A 299 -13.17 1.32 20.39
C ALA A 299 -11.70 0.87 20.30
N CYS A 300 -10.79 1.69 20.81
CA CYS A 300 -9.37 1.33 20.87
C CYS A 300 -9.15 0.10 21.80
N PRO A 301 -8.52 -0.99 21.35
CA PRO A 301 -8.32 -2.20 22.16
C PRO A 301 -7.49 -1.99 23.43
N SER A 302 -6.69 -0.93 23.47
CA SER A 302 -5.74 -0.65 24.57
C SER A 302 -6.30 0.27 25.65
N CYS A 303 -7.26 1.15 25.32
CA CYS A 303 -7.81 2.12 26.28
C CYS A 303 -9.34 2.20 26.30
N HIS A 304 -10.04 1.42 25.46
CA HIS A 304 -11.50 1.33 25.37
C HIS A 304 -12.25 2.66 25.17
N LEU A 305 -11.55 3.72 24.73
CA LEU A 305 -12.17 4.99 24.37
C LEU A 305 -12.75 4.92 22.95
N ASP A 306 -13.92 5.54 22.78
CA ASP A 306 -14.69 5.58 21.53
C ASP A 306 -14.11 6.65 20.61
N ASN A 307 -13.51 6.23 19.48
CA ASN A 307 -12.80 7.14 18.56
C ASN A 307 -13.74 7.91 17.61
N ILE A 308 -15.07 7.72 17.71
CA ILE A 308 -16.06 8.33 16.81
C ILE A 308 -15.93 9.87 16.75
N GLY A 309 -15.64 10.53 17.88
CA GLY A 309 -15.44 11.98 17.91
C GLY A 309 -14.13 12.47 17.28
N ALA A 310 -13.07 11.65 17.30
CA ALA A 310 -11.77 11.99 16.72
C ALA A 310 -11.76 11.82 15.19
N LEU A 311 -12.54 10.86 14.67
CA LEU A 311 -12.71 10.65 13.23
C LEU A 311 -13.50 11.78 12.55
N GLY A 312 -14.44 12.42 13.27
CA GLY A 312 -15.16 13.60 12.76
C GLY A 312 -14.24 14.81 12.52
N GLY A 313 -13.26 15.03 13.40
CA GLY A 313 -12.31 16.16 13.27
C GLY A 313 -11.25 15.99 12.18
N ILE A 314 -11.00 14.76 11.70
CA ILE A 314 -10.06 14.50 10.61
C ILE A 314 -10.65 14.91 9.25
N LEU A 315 -11.99 14.95 9.12
CA LEU A 315 -12.67 15.38 7.90
C LEU A 315 -12.82 16.91 7.77
N GLU A 316 -12.65 17.67 8.86
CA GLU A 316 -12.72 19.14 8.86
C GLU A 316 -11.34 19.81 8.70
N ALA A 317 -10.24 19.07 8.82
CA ALA A 317 -8.88 19.62 8.80
C ALA A 317 -8.33 19.94 7.39
N ASP A 318 -9.02 19.55 6.31
CA ASP A 318 -8.60 19.81 4.93
C ASP A 318 -9.18 21.11 4.32
N GLN A 319 -9.83 21.97 5.12
CA GLN A 319 -10.38 23.27 4.66
C GLN A 319 -9.58 24.52 5.06
N GLU A 320 -8.43 24.39 5.73
CA GLU A 320 -7.52 25.52 5.96
C GLU A 320 -6.08 25.16 5.58
N CYS A 321 -5.77 25.14 4.28
CA CYS A 321 -4.49 25.62 3.75
C CYS A 321 -4.58 25.96 2.26
#